data_AF-A0A2V7I8C9-F1
#
_entry.id   AF-A0A2V7I8C9-F1
#
_cell.length_a   1.000
_cell.length_b   1.000
_cell.length_c   1.000
_cell.angle_alpha   90.00
_cell.angle_beta   90.00
_cell.angle_gamma   90.00
#
_symmetry.space_group_name_H-M   'P 1'
#
loop_
_entity.id
_entity.type
_entity.pdbx_description
1 polymer ?
#
loop_
_entity_poly.entity_id
_entity_poly.type
_entity_poly.pdbx_seq_one_letter_code
_entity_poly.pdbx_strand_id
1 'polypeptide(L)'
;KKEYGATSTPEFMAVGGYDGMAAIVHVVQTLKGKIESDKALEALKGWKCNSPCGPIMIDPGTRDIVMNEYLSEAVMKDGRVFQKVIGKIDGVKDACKEQKIGPCAPK
;
A
#
# COMPACT_ATOMS: atom_id res chain seq x y z
N LYS A 1 11.52 15.05 9.36
CA LYS A 1 12.89 15.24 9.88
C LYS A 1 12.95 16.02 11.20
N LYS A 2 12.09 17.05 11.43
CA LYS A 2 12.07 17.79 12.71
C LYS A 2 11.73 16.90 13.92
N GLU A 3 10.74 16.02 13.76
CA GLU A 3 10.28 15.11 14.84
C GLU A 3 11.02 13.76 14.90
N TYR A 4 11.58 13.30 13.77
CA TYR A 4 12.17 11.96 13.63
C TYR A 4 13.71 11.95 13.50
N GLY A 5 14.33 13.14 13.47
CA GLY A 5 15.77 13.29 13.23
C GLY A 5 16.16 13.34 11.75
N ALA A 6 17.35 13.86 11.46
CA ALA A 6 17.84 14.01 10.08
C ALA A 6 18.18 12.67 9.39
N THR A 7 18.37 11.61 10.19
CA THR A 7 18.88 10.30 9.79
C THR A 7 17.81 9.19 9.78
N SER A 8 16.56 9.49 10.16
CA SER A 8 15.46 8.51 10.09
C SER A 8 15.10 8.21 8.64
N THR A 9 15.08 6.93 8.30
CA THR A 9 14.53 6.44 7.03
C THR A 9 13.12 5.94 7.30
N PRO A 10 12.08 6.48 6.63
CA PRO A 10 10.73 5.93 6.73
C PRO A 10 10.75 4.45 6.35
N GLU A 11 10.10 3.63 7.15
CA GLU A 11 9.97 2.19 6.92
C GLU A 11 8.57 1.85 6.38
N PHE A 12 8.34 0.58 6.02
CA PHE A 12 7.15 0.17 5.27
C PHE A 12 5.84 0.47 6.03
N MET A 13 5.84 0.41 7.36
CA MET A 13 4.67 0.77 8.17
C MET A 13 4.29 2.26 8.03
N ALA A 14 5.29 3.15 7.92
CA ALA A 14 5.04 4.58 7.75
C ALA A 14 4.36 4.88 6.41
N VAL A 15 4.75 4.15 5.36
CA VAL A 15 4.12 4.25 4.04
C VAL A 15 2.68 3.72 4.08
N GLY A 16 2.42 2.60 4.75
CA GLY A 16 1.06 2.09 4.95
C GLY A 16 0.15 3.09 5.67
N GLY A 17 0.65 3.78 6.70
CA GLY A 17 -0.09 4.86 7.36
C GLY A 17 -0.35 6.07 6.46
N TYR A 18 0.63 6.46 5.64
CA TYR A 18 0.50 7.53 4.66
C TYR A 18 -0.60 7.23 3.62
N ASP A 19 -0.58 6.03 3.06
CA ASP A 19 -1.55 5.59 2.05
C ASP A 19 -2.95 5.41 2.64
N GLY A 20 -3.05 4.89 3.86
CA GLY A 20 -4.31 4.80 4.59
C GLY A 20 -4.96 6.17 4.79
N MET A 21 -4.18 7.19 5.16
CA MET A 21 -4.69 8.56 5.28
C MET A 21 -5.10 9.15 3.92
N ALA A 22 -4.33 8.89 2.86
CA ALA A 22 -4.69 9.30 1.51
C ALA A 22 -6.04 8.68 1.07
N ALA A 23 -6.30 7.42 1.43
CA ALA A 23 -7.56 6.74 1.17
C ALA A 23 -8.74 7.40 1.92
N ILE A 24 -8.53 7.74 3.19
CA ILE A 24 -9.54 8.45 4.00
C ILE A 24 -9.85 9.83 3.40
N VAL A 25 -8.83 10.60 3.02
CA VAL A 25 -9.01 11.90 2.36
C VAL A 25 -9.80 11.75 1.06
N HIS A 26 -9.50 10.73 0.26
CA HIS A 26 -10.25 10.44 -0.96
C HIS A 26 -11.73 10.20 -0.68
N VAL A 27 -12.06 9.36 0.32
CA VAL A 27 -13.45 9.10 0.72
C VAL A 27 -14.16 10.39 1.16
N VAL A 28 -13.52 11.20 2.02
CA VAL A 28 -14.08 12.46 2.51
C VAL A 28 -14.41 13.39 1.34
N GLN A 29 -13.51 13.52 0.37
CA GLN A 29 -13.68 14.36 -0.81
C GLN A 29 -14.79 13.83 -1.74
N THR A 30 -14.77 12.54 -2.05
CA THR A 30 -15.75 11.89 -2.93
C THR A 30 -17.17 11.99 -2.36
N LEU A 31 -17.32 11.80 -1.04
CA LEU A 31 -18.61 11.83 -0.36
C LEU A 31 -18.98 13.21 0.18
N LYS A 32 -18.16 14.24 -0.06
CA LYS A 32 -18.37 15.62 0.42
C LYS A 32 -18.66 15.67 1.92
N GLY A 33 -17.92 14.87 2.70
CA GLY A 33 -18.06 14.77 4.16
C GLY A 33 -19.27 13.98 4.68
N LYS A 34 -20.17 13.48 3.81
CA LYS A 34 -21.31 12.63 4.21
C LYS A 34 -20.92 11.16 4.15
N ILE A 35 -20.24 10.68 5.19
CA ILE A 35 -19.64 9.35 5.21
C ILE A 35 -20.64 8.33 5.74
N GLU A 36 -21.05 7.41 4.87
CA GLU A 36 -21.79 6.19 5.19
C GLU A 36 -20.90 4.99 4.82
N SER A 37 -20.94 3.90 5.59
CA SER A 37 -20.03 2.76 5.43
C SER A 37 -19.99 2.22 4.01
N ASP A 38 -21.17 1.94 3.43
CA ASP A 38 -21.28 1.30 2.13
C ASP A 38 -20.79 2.23 1.03
N LYS A 39 -21.08 3.53 1.14
CA LYS A 39 -20.61 4.54 0.19
C LYS A 39 -19.10 4.74 0.26
N ALA A 40 -18.51 4.64 1.44
CA ALA A 40 -17.06 4.70 1.61
C ALA A 40 -16.38 3.49 0.97
N LEU A 41 -16.94 2.30 1.14
CA LEU A 41 -16.45 1.09 0.49
C LEU A 41 -16.54 1.19 -1.03
N GLU A 42 -17.68 1.63 -1.58
CA GLU A 42 -17.82 1.83 -3.03
C GLU A 42 -16.84 2.88 -3.57
N ALA A 43 -16.58 3.97 -2.83
CA ALA A 43 -15.61 4.98 -3.24
C ALA A 43 -14.16 4.45 -3.29
N LEU A 44 -13.84 3.44 -2.47
CA LEU A 44 -12.50 2.85 -2.42
C LEU A 44 -12.29 1.71 -3.42
N LYS A 45 -13.33 1.07 -3.92
CA LYS A 45 -13.20 -0.01 -4.92
C LYS A 45 -12.54 0.50 -6.19
N GLY A 46 -11.39 -0.06 -6.54
CA GLY A 46 -10.61 0.36 -7.71
C GLY A 46 -9.93 1.73 -7.56
N TRP A 47 -9.98 2.34 -6.37
CA TRP A 47 -9.27 3.59 -6.10
C TRP A 47 -7.77 3.39 -6.30
N LYS A 48 -7.11 4.39 -6.91
CA LYS A 48 -5.68 4.39 -7.23
C LYS A 48 -4.98 5.56 -6.56
N CYS A 49 -3.75 5.34 -6.12
CA CYS A 49 -2.90 6.37 -5.53
C CYS A 49 -1.45 6.24 -6.01
N ASN A 50 -0.75 7.37 -6.12
CA ASN A 50 0.69 7.40 -6.31
C ASN A 50 1.35 7.40 -4.93
N SER A 51 1.60 6.20 -4.39
CA SER A 51 2.23 6.02 -3.08
C SER A 51 3.75 6.21 -3.18
N PRO A 52 4.43 6.57 -2.06
CA PRO A 52 5.88 6.45 -1.94
C PRO A 52 6.43 5.05 -2.31
N CYS A 53 5.64 3.97 -2.17
CA CYS A 53 6.06 2.62 -2.60
C CYS A 53 5.83 2.35 -4.10
N GLY A 54 5.20 3.26 -4.83
CA GLY A 54 4.83 3.10 -6.24
C GLY A 54 3.33 3.27 -6.47
N PRO A 55 2.83 3.05 -7.70
CA PRO A 55 1.41 3.07 -7.97
C PRO A 55 0.70 1.93 -7.24
N ILE A 56 -0.38 2.25 -6.53
CA ILE A 56 -1.21 1.27 -5.80
C ILE A 56 -2.67 1.37 -6.24
N MET A 57 -3.42 0.30 -6.00
CA MET A 57 -4.87 0.25 -6.17
C MET A 57 -5.51 -0.57 -5.04
N ILE A 58 -6.75 -0.30 -4.68
CA ILE A 58 -7.56 -1.20 -3.86
C ILE A 58 -8.39 -2.10 -4.78
N ASP A 59 -8.18 -3.42 -4.71
CA ASP A 59 -8.89 -4.39 -5.54
C ASP A 59 -10.40 -4.34 -5.26
N PRO A 60 -11.26 -4.19 -6.28
CA PRO A 60 -12.70 -4.04 -6.06
C PRO A 60 -13.39 -5.32 -5.56
N GLY A 61 -12.81 -6.49 -5.83
CA GLY A 61 -13.36 -7.79 -5.44
C GLY A 61 -12.91 -8.20 -4.03
N THR A 62 -11.63 -8.04 -3.70
CA THR A 62 -11.07 -8.48 -2.41
C THR A 62 -10.98 -7.37 -1.36
N ARG A 63 -11.04 -6.09 -1.79
CA ARG A 63 -10.78 -4.89 -0.99
C ARG A 63 -9.37 -4.86 -0.38
N ASP A 64 -8.46 -5.67 -0.93
CA ASP A 64 -7.06 -5.68 -0.53
C ASP A 64 -6.21 -4.80 -1.46
N ILE A 65 -5.03 -4.42 -0.99
CA ILE A 65 -4.10 -3.62 -1.78
C ILE A 65 -3.53 -4.43 -2.95
N VAL A 66 -3.42 -3.77 -4.08
CA VAL A 66 -2.66 -4.19 -5.25
C VAL A 66 -1.49 -3.23 -5.37
N MET A 67 -0.27 -3.76 -5.30
CA MET A 67 0.95 -2.94 -5.27
C MET A 67 2.07 -3.64 -6.02
N ASN A 68 3.12 -2.88 -6.34
CA ASN A 68 4.33 -3.46 -6.90
C ASN A 68 5.09 -4.23 -5.82
N GLU A 69 5.65 -5.37 -6.19
CA GLU A 69 6.58 -6.11 -5.35
C GLU A 69 8.01 -5.94 -5.86
N TYR A 70 8.95 -5.73 -4.95
CA TYR A 70 10.33 -5.41 -5.28
C TYR A 70 11.29 -6.46 -4.73
N LEU A 71 12.14 -6.99 -5.59
CA LEU A 71 13.30 -7.76 -5.15
C LEU A 71 14.42 -6.79 -4.80
N SER A 72 14.91 -6.85 -3.56
CA SER A 72 15.94 -5.95 -3.06
C SER A 72 17.15 -6.70 -2.50
N GLU A 73 18.33 -6.17 -2.77
CA GLU A 73 19.60 -6.59 -2.20
C GLU A 73 19.98 -5.68 -1.03
N ALA A 74 20.40 -6.25 0.09
CA ALA A 74 20.92 -5.49 1.24
C ALA A 74 22.36 -5.06 0.97
N VAL A 75 22.61 -3.75 0.89
CA VAL A 75 23.94 -3.19 0.59
C VAL A 75 24.40 -2.23 1.69
N MET A 76 25.70 -2.26 2.02
CA MET A 76 26.30 -1.29 2.93
C MET A 76 26.64 -0.01 2.18
N LYS A 77 26.15 1.14 2.67
CA LYS A 77 26.48 2.48 2.15
C LYS A 77 26.58 3.44 3.33
N ASP A 78 27.62 4.27 3.37
CA ASP A 78 27.83 5.27 4.42
C ASP A 78 27.68 4.71 5.86
N GLY A 79 28.17 3.48 6.08
CA GLY A 79 28.11 2.79 7.38
C GLY A 79 26.74 2.23 7.78
N ARG A 80 25.75 2.20 6.87
CA ARG A 80 24.39 1.69 7.12
C ARG A 80 23.94 0.72 6.04
N VAL A 81 23.00 -0.17 6.38
CA VAL A 81 22.36 -1.07 5.43
C VAL A 81 21.25 -0.34 4.68
N PHE A 82 21.24 -0.46 3.35
CA PHE A 82 20.20 0.05 2.46
C PHE A 82 19.64 -1.08 1.60
N GLN A 83 18.39 -0.93 1.17
CA GLN A 83 17.77 -1.81 0.17
C GLN A 83 18.02 -1.25 -1.23
N LYS A 84 18.77 -1.99 -2.05
CA LYS A 84 18.93 -1.71 -3.47
C LYS A 84 17.96 -2.56 -4.25
N VAL A 85 16.98 -1.94 -4.90
CA VAL A 85 16.03 -2.64 -5.77
C VAL A 85 16.75 -3.19 -6.99
N ILE A 86 16.65 -4.50 -7.21
CA ILE A 86 17.25 -5.23 -8.35
C ILE A 86 16.20 -5.88 -9.26
N GLY A 87 14.94 -5.92 -8.84
CA GLY A 87 13.84 -6.45 -9.63
C GLY A 87 12.49 -5.89 -9.17
N LYS A 88 11.49 -5.96 -10.04
CA LYS A 88 10.13 -5.45 -9.79
C LYS A 88 9.11 -6.30 -10.53
N ILE A 89 8.00 -6.59 -9.86
CA ILE A 89 6.78 -7.13 -10.47
C ILE A 89 5.67 -6.11 -10.24
N ASP A 90 5.02 -5.67 -11.32
CA ASP A 90 4.00 -4.62 -11.24
C ASP A 90 2.62 -5.20 -10.87
N GLY A 91 1.90 -4.49 -10.00
CA GLY A 91 0.47 -4.75 -9.72
C GLY A 91 0.15 -6.13 -9.17
N VAL A 92 0.91 -6.59 -8.18
CA VAL A 92 0.70 -7.88 -7.50
C VAL A 92 -0.50 -7.78 -6.56
N LYS A 93 -1.40 -8.76 -6.68
CA LYS A 93 -2.54 -8.96 -5.77
C LYS A 93 -2.17 -9.94 -4.65
N ASP A 94 -2.94 -9.94 -3.55
CA ASP A 94 -2.85 -11.00 -2.54
C ASP A 94 -3.13 -12.38 -3.14
N ALA A 95 -2.08 -13.21 -3.23
CA ALA A 95 -2.13 -14.54 -3.79
C ALA A 95 -3.07 -15.48 -3.00
N CYS A 96 -3.20 -15.30 -1.68
CA CYS A 96 -4.10 -16.12 -0.86
C CYS A 96 -5.54 -15.99 -1.38
N LYS A 97 -6.03 -14.76 -1.51
CA LYS A 97 -7.39 -14.47 -1.94
C LYS A 97 -7.61 -14.72 -3.44
N GLU A 98 -6.66 -14.34 -4.28
CA GLU A 98 -6.78 -14.50 -5.73
C GLU A 98 -6.80 -15.97 -6.14
N GLN A 99 -5.89 -16.79 -5.59
CA GLN A 99 -5.76 -18.20 -5.95
C GLN A 99 -6.57 -19.13 -5.05
N LYS A 100 -7.20 -18.61 -3.99
CA LYS A 100 -7.93 -19.38 -2.97
C LYS A 100 -7.07 -20.50 -2.38
N ILE A 101 -5.87 -20.13 -1.93
CA ILE A 101 -4.89 -21.05 -1.33
C ILE A 101 -4.72 -20.78 0.16
N GLY A 102 -4.18 -21.77 0.88
CA GLY A 102 -3.85 -21.63 2.30
C GLY A 102 -5.09 -21.27 3.14
N PRO A 103 -5.01 -20.25 4.03
CA PRO A 103 -6.15 -19.81 4.84
C PRO A 103 -7.38 -19.35 4.04
N CYS A 104 -7.22 -19.04 2.75
CA CYS A 104 -8.28 -18.59 1.85
C CYS A 104 -8.90 -19.72 1.01
N ALA A 105 -8.46 -20.97 1.22
CA ALA A 105 -8.99 -22.11 0.49
C ALA A 105 -10.46 -22.39 0.83
N PRO A 106 -11.25 -22.93 -0.13
CA PRO A 106 -12.61 -23.39 0.16
C PRO A 106 -12.59 -24.40 1.31
N LYS A 107 -13.54 -24.26 2.25
CA LYS A 107 -13.77 -25.25 3.30
C LYS A 107 -14.50 -26.46 2.75
#